data_AF-A0A661TS12-F1
#
_entry.id   AF-A0A661TS12-F1
#
_cell.length_a   1.000
_cell.length_b   1.000
_cell.length_c   1.000
_cell.angle_alpha   90.00
_cell.angle_beta   90.00
_cell.angle_gamma   90.00
#
_symmetry.space_group_name_H-M   'P 1'
#
loop_
_entity.id
_entity.type
_entity.pdbx_description
1 polymer ?
#
loop_
_entity_poly.entity_id
_entity_poly.type
_entity_poly.pdbx_seq_one_letter_code
_entity_poly.pdbx_strand_id
1 'polypeptide(L)'
;GVIVPHYFAGFSGGRKSILPGISGRRTIEGNHSQMVHSNARSGNLKDNPVHQEMQEAAEKVGVDFNINVVTDENHQIVEIVAGELLTSWQQGVEVCKQIYICPIKKKADVVIASAGGYPKDINVYQAQKALENACQAVKLGGTIILLAECAEGYGEATFEKWIEEANTPDDIINRLQKKFVLGGHKAYAIAKLTKEVEVILISSLPSDKARKLFFIPMENISQALNYVKGKYGEDFQAYILPSGNNTVPQII
;
A
#
# COMPACT_ATOMS: atom_id res chain seq x y z
N GLY A 1 -8.92 3.89 18.06
CA GLY A 1 -8.59 3.36 16.73
C GLY A 1 -7.27 2.61 16.77
N VAL A 2 -6.79 2.13 15.63
CA VAL A 2 -5.47 1.46 15.52
C VAL A 2 -4.55 2.30 14.65
N ILE A 3 -3.28 2.44 15.05
CA ILE A 3 -2.23 3.16 14.31
C ILE A 3 -1.31 2.14 13.65
N VAL A 4 -1.38 2.08 12.32
CA VAL A 4 -0.48 1.32 11.45
C VAL A 4 -0.15 2.18 10.22
N PRO A 5 0.93 1.89 9.48
CA PRO A 5 1.19 2.59 8.22
C PRO A 5 0.03 2.45 7.23
N HIS A 6 -0.20 3.49 6.43
CA HIS A 6 -1.26 3.51 5.42
C HIS A 6 -0.75 4.04 4.08
N TYR A 7 -0.94 3.26 3.03
CA TYR A 7 -0.22 3.41 1.76
C TYR A 7 -0.29 4.78 1.07
N PHE A 8 -1.33 5.59 1.29
CA PHE A 8 -1.36 6.99 0.83
C PHE A 8 -1.59 8.04 1.93
N ALA A 9 -2.00 7.64 3.13
CA ALA A 9 -2.41 8.59 4.19
C ALA A 9 -1.32 8.79 5.26
N GLY A 10 -0.13 8.22 5.02
CA GLY A 10 0.94 8.09 6.00
C GLY A 10 0.64 6.98 7.00
N PHE A 11 -0.32 7.20 7.90
CA PHE A 11 -0.69 6.29 8.99
C PHE A 11 -2.22 6.26 9.21
N SER A 12 -2.76 5.20 9.79
CA SER A 12 -4.16 5.11 10.25
C SER A 12 -4.37 5.79 11.61
N GLY A 13 -5.55 5.61 12.21
CA GLY A 13 -5.89 6.16 13.53
C GLY A 13 -6.09 7.68 13.54
N GLY A 14 -6.38 8.21 14.73
CA GLY A 14 -6.57 9.65 14.95
C GLY A 14 -7.62 10.25 14.02
N ARG A 15 -7.23 11.30 13.28
CA ARG A 15 -8.05 12.01 12.28
C ARG A 15 -8.80 11.12 11.29
N LYS A 16 -8.29 9.91 11.00
CA LYS A 16 -8.91 8.98 10.04
C LYS A 16 -10.28 8.44 10.51
N SER A 17 -10.53 8.47 11.82
CA SER A 17 -11.85 8.16 12.39
C SER A 17 -12.92 9.18 12.00
N ILE A 18 -12.52 10.41 11.63
CA ILE A 18 -13.41 11.47 11.15
C ILE A 18 -13.56 11.40 9.63
N LEU A 19 -12.45 11.59 8.91
CA LEU A 19 -12.37 11.48 7.46
C LEU A 19 -11.43 10.33 7.09
N PRO A 20 -11.92 9.20 6.54
CA PRO A 20 -13.28 8.96 6.04
C PRO A 20 -14.29 8.40 7.06
N GLY A 21 -13.87 8.06 8.29
CA GLY A 21 -14.64 7.17 9.17
C GLY A 21 -16.12 7.50 9.40
N ILE A 22 -16.47 8.79 9.51
CA ILE A 22 -17.86 9.25 9.69
C ILE A 22 -18.21 10.40 8.72
N SER A 23 -17.56 10.43 7.56
CA SER A 23 -17.74 11.48 6.56
C SER A 23 -18.71 11.09 5.44
N GLY A 24 -19.32 12.09 4.82
CA GLY A 24 -20.15 11.88 3.63
C GLY A 24 -19.33 11.41 2.43
N ARG A 25 -19.94 10.56 1.57
CA ARG A 25 -19.25 9.93 0.42
C ARG A 25 -18.54 10.93 -0.50
N ARG A 26 -19.15 12.08 -0.77
CA ARG A 26 -18.53 13.14 -1.60
C ARG A 26 -17.21 13.66 -1.00
N THR A 27 -17.16 13.86 0.32
CA THR A 27 -15.95 14.29 1.02
C THR A 27 -14.89 13.19 1.00
N ILE A 28 -15.30 11.94 1.20
CA ILE A 28 -14.40 10.78 1.12
C ILE A 28 -13.75 10.69 -0.26
N GLU A 29 -14.54 10.74 -1.33
CA GLU A 29 -14.05 10.65 -2.71
C GLU A 29 -13.17 11.85 -3.09
N GLY A 30 -13.51 13.06 -2.64
CA GLY A 30 -12.68 14.26 -2.80
C GLY A 30 -11.31 14.09 -2.17
N ASN A 31 -11.27 13.70 -0.90
CA ASN A 31 -10.01 13.47 -0.18
C ASN A 31 -9.18 12.34 -0.77
N HIS A 32 -9.81 11.21 -1.12
CA HIS A 32 -9.08 10.07 -1.67
C HIS A 32 -8.57 10.33 -3.09
N SER A 33 -9.20 11.23 -3.86
CA SER A 33 -8.66 11.65 -5.16
C SER A 33 -7.26 12.25 -5.08
N GLN A 34 -6.87 12.80 -3.93
CA GLN A 34 -5.55 13.37 -3.69
C GLN A 34 -4.46 12.30 -3.51
N MET A 35 -4.80 11.01 -3.47
CA MET A 35 -3.84 9.90 -3.35
C MET A 35 -2.84 9.82 -4.50
N VAL A 36 -3.10 10.49 -5.62
CA VAL A 36 -2.21 10.54 -6.78
C VAL A 36 -0.96 11.38 -6.54
N HIS A 37 -0.98 12.25 -5.52
CA HIS A 37 0.11 13.15 -5.16
C HIS A 37 1.36 12.40 -4.68
N SER A 38 2.56 12.86 -5.05
CA SER A 38 3.84 12.18 -4.73
C SER A 38 4.13 12.04 -3.23
N ASN A 39 3.59 12.96 -2.41
CA ASN A 39 3.68 12.90 -0.95
C ASN A 39 2.58 12.06 -0.28
N ALA A 40 1.57 11.62 -1.02
CA ALA A 40 0.54 10.71 -0.52
C ALA A 40 1.06 9.27 -0.56
N ARG A 41 1.98 8.95 0.36
CA ARG A 41 2.67 7.65 0.45
C ARG A 41 2.71 7.12 1.89
N SER A 42 2.97 5.82 2.04
CA SER A 42 3.08 5.14 3.34
C SER A 42 4.17 5.78 4.20
N GLY A 43 3.89 6.00 5.48
CA GLY A 43 4.82 6.59 6.44
C GLY A 43 5.04 8.11 6.32
N ASN A 44 4.50 8.79 5.30
CA ASN A 44 4.71 10.22 5.08
C ASN A 44 3.51 11.08 5.51
N LEU A 45 3.71 11.95 6.50
CA LEU A 45 2.74 12.98 6.90
C LEU A 45 3.12 14.36 6.37
N LYS A 46 4.41 14.63 6.16
CA LYS A 46 4.91 15.93 5.73
C LYS A 46 4.44 16.22 4.30
N ASP A 47 3.79 17.36 4.11
CA ASP A 47 3.25 17.82 2.82
C ASP A 47 2.36 16.78 2.11
N ASN A 48 1.72 15.89 2.89
CA ASN A 48 0.78 14.90 2.40
C ASN A 48 -0.63 15.52 2.38
N PRO A 49 -1.19 15.84 1.19
CA PRO A 49 -2.43 16.59 1.11
C PRO A 49 -3.65 15.78 1.60
N VAL A 50 -3.61 14.45 1.46
CA VAL A 50 -4.65 13.57 2.01
C VAL A 50 -4.70 13.71 3.53
N HIS A 51 -3.54 13.68 4.19
CA HIS A 51 -3.45 13.83 5.63
C HIS A 51 -3.87 15.23 6.10
N GLN A 52 -3.45 16.28 5.40
CA GLN A 52 -3.76 17.66 5.77
C GLN A 52 -5.27 17.91 5.80
N GLU A 53 -6.00 17.46 4.77
CA GLU A 53 -7.46 17.59 4.74
C GLU A 53 -8.15 16.71 5.80
N MET A 54 -7.64 15.49 6.06
CA MET A 54 -8.16 14.67 7.16
C MET A 54 -7.99 15.37 8.51
N GLN A 55 -6.85 16.02 8.72
CA GLN A 55 -6.54 16.75 9.94
C GLN A 55 -7.44 17.97 10.10
N GLU A 56 -7.59 18.79 9.05
CA GLU A 56 -8.50 19.94 9.03
C GLU A 56 -9.95 19.52 9.34
N ALA A 57 -10.41 18.42 8.75
CA ALA A 57 -11.75 17.89 9.01
C ALA A 57 -11.94 17.51 10.48
N ALA A 58 -10.93 16.89 11.10
CA ALA A 58 -10.99 16.51 12.50
C ALA A 58 -10.95 17.71 13.45
N GLU A 59 -10.19 18.75 13.12
CA GLU A 59 -10.15 20.03 13.85
C GLU A 59 -11.50 20.75 13.79
N LYS A 60 -12.15 20.77 12.61
CA LYS A 60 -13.49 21.36 12.45
C LYS A 60 -14.58 20.64 13.24
N VAL A 61 -14.47 19.32 13.39
CA VAL A 61 -15.40 18.53 14.21
C VAL A 61 -15.20 18.81 15.70
N GLY A 62 -13.97 19.18 16.12
CA GLY A 62 -13.67 19.47 17.52
C GLY A 62 -13.67 18.20 18.38
N VAL A 63 -12.83 17.23 18.05
CA VAL A 63 -12.76 15.95 18.80
C VAL A 63 -12.23 16.20 20.22
N ASP A 64 -13.09 16.00 21.23
CA ASP A 64 -12.75 16.24 22.65
C ASP A 64 -11.69 15.29 23.19
N PHE A 65 -11.74 14.03 22.76
CA PHE A 65 -10.85 12.98 23.24
C PHE A 65 -10.72 11.84 22.24
N ASN A 66 -9.56 11.20 22.22
CA ASN A 66 -9.33 10.00 21.43
C ASN A 66 -8.54 8.97 22.22
N ILE A 67 -8.69 7.70 21.85
CA ILE A 67 -7.83 6.60 22.27
C ILE A 67 -7.40 5.86 21.01
N ASN A 68 -6.10 5.69 20.83
CA ASN A 68 -5.53 4.88 19.76
C ASN A 68 -4.52 3.89 20.32
N VAL A 69 -4.47 2.71 19.71
CA VAL A 69 -3.50 1.67 20.05
C VAL A 69 -2.53 1.47 18.89
N VAL A 70 -1.26 1.22 19.21
CA VAL A 70 -0.27 0.70 18.28
C VAL A 70 -0.19 -0.80 18.52
N THR A 71 -0.25 -1.58 17.45
CA THR A 71 -0.13 -3.04 17.53
C THR A 71 1.17 -3.52 16.88
N ASP A 72 1.62 -4.71 17.21
CA ASP A 72 2.66 -5.43 16.47
C ASP A 72 2.06 -6.25 15.31
N GLU A 73 2.87 -7.08 14.65
CA GLU A 73 2.43 -7.99 13.60
C GLU A 73 1.48 -9.11 14.06
N ASN A 74 1.48 -9.41 15.37
CA ASN A 74 0.65 -10.41 16.04
C ASN A 74 -0.61 -9.81 16.68
N HIS A 75 -0.94 -8.56 16.33
CA HIS A 75 -2.06 -7.82 16.87
C HIS A 75 -2.02 -7.58 18.38
N GLN A 76 -0.85 -7.73 19.02
CA GLN A 76 -0.66 -7.39 20.42
C GLN A 76 -0.50 -5.88 20.58
N ILE A 77 -1.08 -5.33 21.63
CA ILE A 77 -0.97 -3.90 21.93
C ILE A 77 0.44 -3.61 22.43
N VAL A 78 1.15 -2.74 21.72
CA VAL A 78 2.50 -2.27 22.08
C VAL A 78 2.43 -0.95 22.82
N GLU A 79 1.48 -0.09 22.46
CA GLU A 79 1.30 1.23 23.06
C GLU A 79 -0.17 1.67 23.02
N ILE A 80 -0.59 2.43 24.03
CA ILE A 80 -1.91 3.07 24.09
C ILE A 80 -1.70 4.57 24.28
N VAL A 81 -2.14 5.37 23.31
CA VAL A 81 -2.11 6.83 23.38
C VAL A 81 -3.53 7.37 23.52
N ALA A 82 -3.72 8.33 24.42
CA ALA A 82 -5.01 8.92 24.70
C ALA A 82 -4.89 10.40 25.07
N GLY A 83 -5.88 11.21 24.68
CA GLY A 83 -5.89 12.65 24.96
C GLY A 83 -6.44 13.50 23.83
N GLU A 84 -5.88 14.70 23.68
CA GLU A 84 -6.11 15.58 22.52
C GLU A 84 -5.70 14.85 21.23
N LEU A 85 -6.56 14.96 20.21
CA LEU A 85 -6.48 14.15 18.99
C LEU A 85 -5.12 14.18 18.32
N LEU A 86 -4.62 15.36 17.96
CA LEU A 86 -3.40 15.48 17.17
C LEU A 86 -2.19 15.06 17.98
N THR A 87 -2.06 15.60 19.19
CA THR A 87 -0.90 15.41 20.06
C THR A 87 -0.74 13.96 20.47
N SER A 88 -1.80 13.31 20.98
CA SER A 88 -1.68 11.93 21.43
C SER A 88 -1.52 10.96 20.25
N TRP A 89 -2.20 11.22 19.13
CA TRP A 89 -2.04 10.40 17.94
C TRP A 89 -0.62 10.49 17.36
N GLN A 90 0.00 11.67 17.34
CA GLN A 90 1.38 11.85 16.90
C GLN A 90 2.38 11.06 17.75
N GLN A 91 2.19 10.99 19.07
CA GLN A 91 3.00 10.14 19.94
C GLN A 91 2.92 8.67 19.53
N GLY A 92 1.71 8.18 19.25
CA GLY A 92 1.51 6.81 18.77
C GLY A 92 2.09 6.58 17.37
N VAL A 93 2.12 7.60 16.51
CA VAL A 93 2.79 7.54 15.21
C VAL A 93 4.30 7.36 15.36
N GLU A 94 4.95 8.03 16.32
CA GLU A 94 6.40 7.85 16.54
C GLU A 94 6.73 6.44 17.02
N VAL A 95 5.91 5.85 17.89
CA VAL A 95 6.06 4.43 18.29
C VAL A 95 5.81 3.50 17.10
N CYS A 96 4.76 3.75 16.32
CA CYS A 96 4.44 2.98 15.11
C CYS A 96 5.60 3.00 14.10
N LYS A 97 6.29 4.13 13.93
CA LYS A 97 7.48 4.21 13.06
C LYS A 97 8.58 3.27 13.52
N GLN A 98 8.86 3.20 14.82
CA GLN A 98 9.92 2.33 15.36
C GLN A 98 9.66 0.84 15.11
N ILE A 99 8.39 0.44 14.99
CA ILE A 99 7.99 -0.96 14.77
C ILE A 99 7.98 -1.30 13.27
N TYR A 100 7.38 -0.44 12.45
CA TYR A 100 7.04 -0.80 11.07
C TYR A 100 7.96 -0.19 10.01
N ILE A 101 8.67 0.91 10.31
CA ILE A 101 9.57 1.54 9.34
C ILE A 101 10.92 0.83 9.39
N CYS A 102 11.33 0.30 8.24
CA CYS A 102 12.64 -0.31 8.07
C CYS A 102 13.56 0.64 7.28
N PRO A 103 14.59 1.23 7.91
CA PRO A 103 15.46 2.16 7.22
C PRO A 103 16.34 1.44 6.19
N ILE A 104 16.40 1.98 4.97
CA ILE A 104 17.24 1.50 3.87
C ILE A 104 18.16 2.61 3.37
N LYS A 105 19.40 2.25 2.99
CA LYS A 105 20.39 3.24 2.52
C LYS A 105 20.18 3.68 1.07
N LYS A 106 19.63 2.78 0.25
CA LYS A 106 19.40 2.98 -1.18
C LYS A 106 18.34 2.00 -1.67
N LYS A 107 17.72 2.31 -2.81
CA LYS A 107 16.84 1.39 -3.53
C LYS A 107 17.64 0.26 -4.21
N ALA A 108 17.03 -0.91 -4.31
CA ALA A 108 17.58 -2.12 -4.93
C ALA A 108 17.00 -2.36 -6.33
N ASP A 109 17.68 -3.18 -7.13
CA ASP A 109 17.19 -3.59 -8.46
C ASP A 109 16.00 -4.55 -8.35
N VAL A 110 16.02 -5.39 -7.30
CA VAL A 110 14.97 -6.37 -7.01
C VAL A 110 14.44 -6.21 -5.59
N VAL A 111 13.13 -6.40 -5.41
CA VAL A 111 12.53 -6.55 -4.09
C VAL A 111 11.67 -7.81 -4.08
N ILE A 112 11.94 -8.71 -3.14
CA ILE A 112 11.16 -9.93 -2.93
C ILE A 112 10.25 -9.69 -1.74
N ALA A 113 8.94 -9.69 -1.95
CA ALA A 113 7.97 -9.36 -0.90
C ALA A 113 6.89 -10.43 -0.80
N SER A 114 6.63 -10.90 0.42
CA SER A 114 5.43 -11.67 0.73
C SER A 114 4.35 -10.76 1.30
N ALA A 115 3.09 -10.99 0.93
CA ALA A 115 1.95 -10.33 1.56
C ALA A 115 1.72 -10.76 3.02
N GLY A 116 2.44 -11.79 3.50
CA GLY A 116 2.41 -12.24 4.90
C GLY A 116 1.44 -13.40 5.17
N GLY A 117 1.00 -14.11 4.13
CA GLY A 117 0.11 -15.26 4.22
C GLY A 117 -1.33 -14.92 4.63
N TYR A 118 -2.17 -15.94 4.81
CA TYR A 118 -3.57 -15.76 5.15
C TYR A 118 -3.73 -15.05 6.51
N PRO A 119 -4.67 -14.10 6.68
CA PRO A 119 -5.66 -13.62 5.68
C PRO A 119 -5.18 -12.41 4.87
N LYS A 120 -3.91 -12.04 4.97
CA LYS A 120 -3.34 -10.82 4.39
C LYS A 120 -3.13 -10.91 2.87
N ASP A 121 -3.06 -12.12 2.34
CA ASP A 121 -2.92 -12.43 0.92
C ASP A 121 -4.14 -13.13 0.32
N ILE A 122 -5.30 -13.06 1.00
CA ILE A 122 -6.55 -13.72 0.59
C ILE A 122 -7.00 -13.34 -0.83
N ASN A 123 -6.71 -12.10 -1.26
CA ASN A 123 -6.98 -11.59 -2.59
C ASN A 123 -6.00 -10.47 -2.99
N VAL A 124 -5.99 -10.13 -4.28
CA VAL A 124 -5.12 -9.09 -4.84
C VAL A 124 -5.35 -7.73 -4.20
N TYR A 125 -6.61 -7.39 -3.89
CA TYR A 125 -6.96 -6.12 -3.23
C TYR A 125 -6.20 -5.92 -1.91
N GLN A 126 -6.03 -6.97 -1.11
CA GLN A 126 -5.24 -6.92 0.13
C GLN A 126 -3.74 -7.01 -0.14
N ALA A 127 -3.30 -7.92 -1.03
CA ALA A 127 -1.90 -8.13 -1.36
C ALA A 127 -1.23 -6.87 -1.96
N GLN A 128 -2.01 -5.99 -2.59
CA GLN A 128 -1.55 -4.70 -3.11
C GLN A 128 -0.86 -3.83 -2.04
N LYS A 129 -1.18 -3.97 -0.74
CA LYS A 129 -0.49 -3.22 0.32
C LYS A 129 1.00 -3.58 0.41
N ALA A 130 1.33 -4.87 0.30
CA ALA A 130 2.72 -5.34 0.31
C ALA A 130 3.47 -4.87 -0.92
N LEU A 131 2.78 -4.85 -2.07
CA LEU A 131 3.31 -4.32 -3.32
C LEU A 131 3.68 -2.83 -3.20
N GLU A 132 2.82 -1.99 -2.60
CA GLU A 132 3.13 -0.57 -2.35
C GLU A 132 4.33 -0.38 -1.42
N ASN A 133 4.42 -1.17 -0.37
CA ASN A 133 5.54 -1.09 0.56
C ASN A 133 6.85 -1.53 -0.13
N ALA A 134 6.83 -2.60 -0.92
CA ALA A 134 7.96 -3.02 -1.74
C ALA A 134 8.41 -1.93 -2.73
N CYS A 135 7.48 -1.13 -3.26
CA CYS A 135 7.78 -0.02 -4.15
C CYS A 135 8.67 1.07 -3.53
N GLN A 136 8.67 1.22 -2.21
CA GLN A 136 9.56 2.16 -1.54
C GLN A 136 11.03 1.72 -1.59
N ALA A 137 11.28 0.43 -1.76
CA ALA A 137 12.62 -0.17 -1.76
C ALA A 137 13.20 -0.47 -3.15
N VAL A 138 12.40 -0.47 -4.22
CA VAL A 138 12.86 -0.78 -5.57
C VAL A 138 13.19 0.50 -6.38
N LYS A 139 14.17 0.39 -7.27
CA LYS A 139 14.51 1.45 -8.25
C LYS A 139 13.44 1.57 -9.33
N LEU A 140 13.37 2.72 -9.99
CA LEU A 140 12.61 2.87 -11.23
C LEU A 140 13.15 1.88 -12.28
N GLY A 141 12.26 1.15 -12.94
CA GLY A 141 12.59 0.08 -13.89
C GLY A 141 13.01 -1.25 -13.24
N GLY A 142 13.05 -1.33 -11.90
CA GLY A 142 13.38 -2.56 -11.17
C GLY A 142 12.24 -3.60 -11.20
N THR A 143 12.47 -4.74 -10.55
CA THR A 143 11.51 -5.86 -10.49
C THR A 143 11.08 -6.16 -9.05
N ILE A 144 9.78 -6.25 -8.81
CA ILE A 144 9.21 -6.76 -7.56
C ILE A 144 8.76 -8.20 -7.79
N ILE A 145 9.24 -9.13 -6.96
CA ILE A 145 8.71 -10.49 -6.87
C ILE A 145 7.71 -10.52 -5.71
N LEU A 146 6.42 -10.56 -6.01
CA LEU A 146 5.34 -10.59 -5.04
C LEU A 146 4.88 -12.04 -4.83
N LEU A 147 4.93 -12.50 -3.58
CA LEU A 147 4.35 -13.76 -3.14
C LEU A 147 3.03 -13.47 -2.41
N ALA A 148 1.92 -13.91 -3.00
CA ALA A 148 0.59 -13.74 -2.43
C ALA A 148 -0.36 -14.79 -3.00
N GLU A 149 -0.97 -15.64 -2.17
CA GLU A 149 -1.80 -16.75 -2.65
C GLU A 149 -2.99 -16.25 -3.50
N CYS A 150 -3.69 -15.22 -3.06
CA CYS A 150 -4.85 -14.62 -3.74
C CYS A 150 -5.96 -15.63 -4.08
N ALA A 151 -6.27 -16.53 -3.14
CA ALA A 151 -7.25 -17.61 -3.32
C ALA A 151 -8.66 -17.13 -3.72
N GLU A 152 -9.07 -15.93 -3.31
CA GLU A 152 -10.36 -15.31 -3.68
C GLU A 152 -10.28 -14.42 -4.94
N GLY A 153 -9.18 -14.49 -5.69
CA GLY A 153 -8.99 -13.70 -6.90
C GLY A 153 -8.75 -12.21 -6.58
N TYR A 154 -9.49 -11.32 -7.23
CA TYR A 154 -9.28 -9.88 -7.09
C TYR A 154 -9.80 -9.30 -5.77
N GLY A 155 -10.95 -9.79 -5.26
CA GLY A 155 -11.47 -9.47 -3.93
C GLY A 155 -12.40 -8.25 -3.79
N GLU A 156 -12.61 -7.46 -4.85
CA GLU A 156 -13.60 -6.38 -4.83
C GLU A 156 -14.14 -6.12 -6.24
N ALA A 157 -15.46 -6.00 -6.38
CA ALA A 157 -16.14 -6.01 -7.68
C ALA A 157 -15.80 -4.80 -8.56
N THR A 158 -15.65 -3.61 -7.97
CA THR A 158 -15.27 -2.40 -8.71
C THR A 158 -13.83 -2.50 -9.20
N PHE A 159 -12.93 -2.97 -8.35
CA PHE A 159 -11.54 -3.25 -8.69
C PHE A 159 -11.43 -4.28 -9.82
N GLU A 160 -12.12 -5.42 -9.71
CA GLU A 160 -12.18 -6.45 -10.76
C GLU A 160 -12.67 -5.85 -12.08
N LYS A 161 -13.80 -5.13 -12.07
CA LYS A 161 -14.34 -4.48 -13.27
C LYS A 161 -13.33 -3.52 -13.92
N TRP A 162 -12.63 -2.73 -13.11
CA TRP A 162 -11.64 -1.77 -13.60
C TRP A 162 -10.44 -2.45 -14.27
N ILE A 163 -10.00 -3.57 -13.73
CA ILE A 163 -8.91 -4.38 -14.29
C ILE A 163 -9.36 -5.09 -15.57
N GLU A 164 -10.52 -5.73 -15.56
CA GLU A 164 -11.00 -6.53 -16.71
C GLU A 164 -11.32 -5.69 -17.94
N GLU A 165 -11.86 -4.48 -17.74
CA GLU A 165 -12.19 -3.53 -18.81
C GLU A 165 -10.98 -2.75 -19.35
N ALA A 166 -9.81 -2.87 -18.74
CA ALA A 166 -8.60 -2.19 -19.18
C ALA A 166 -7.80 -3.06 -20.15
N ASN A 167 -7.20 -2.42 -21.16
CA ASN A 167 -6.23 -3.06 -22.05
C ASN A 167 -4.80 -2.61 -21.70
N THR A 168 -4.66 -1.39 -21.17
CA THR A 168 -3.38 -0.80 -20.78
C THR A 168 -3.48 -0.16 -19.39
N PRO A 169 -2.35 0.04 -18.68
CA PRO A 169 -2.35 0.81 -17.43
C PRO A 169 -2.89 2.23 -17.59
N ASP A 170 -2.68 2.84 -18.77
CA ASP A 170 -3.16 4.20 -19.07
C ASP A 170 -4.69 4.31 -19.12
N ASP A 171 -5.40 3.24 -19.49
CA ASP A 171 -6.87 3.23 -19.46
C ASP A 171 -7.40 3.46 -18.05
N ILE A 172 -6.77 2.82 -17.06
CA ILE A 172 -7.11 2.92 -15.63
C ILE A 172 -6.71 4.29 -15.08
N ILE A 173 -5.50 4.75 -15.40
CA ILE A 173 -4.97 6.04 -14.95
C ILE A 173 -5.87 7.19 -15.42
N ASN A 174 -6.21 7.21 -16.71
CA ASN A 174 -7.08 8.21 -17.30
C ASN A 174 -8.50 8.14 -16.72
N ARG A 175 -9.01 6.93 -16.41
CA ARG A 175 -10.34 6.74 -15.81
C ARG A 175 -10.40 7.36 -14.41
N LEU A 176 -9.40 7.12 -13.56
CA LEU A 176 -9.38 7.68 -12.21
C LEU A 176 -9.23 9.20 -12.22
N GLN A 177 -8.38 9.74 -13.10
CA GLN A 177 -8.20 11.20 -13.25
C GLN A 177 -9.49 11.91 -13.66
N LYS A 178 -10.34 11.28 -14.47
CA LYS A 178 -11.66 11.82 -14.84
C LYS A 178 -12.65 11.72 -13.68
N LYS A 179 -12.65 10.61 -12.95
CA LYS A 179 -13.56 10.37 -11.84
C LYS A 179 -12.96 9.38 -10.85
N PHE A 180 -12.72 9.84 -9.63
CA PHE A 180 -12.39 8.95 -8.54
C PHE A 180 -13.56 7.99 -8.25
N VAL A 181 -13.25 6.70 -8.12
CA VAL A 181 -14.21 5.67 -7.72
C VAL A 181 -13.55 4.76 -6.69
N LEU A 182 -14.24 4.55 -5.56
CA LEU A 182 -13.81 3.59 -4.55
C LEU A 182 -13.71 2.19 -5.16
N GLY A 183 -12.71 1.40 -4.77
CA GLY A 183 -12.32 0.18 -5.48
C GLY A 183 -11.42 0.42 -6.69
N GLY A 184 -11.86 1.28 -7.63
CA GLY A 184 -11.07 1.68 -8.81
C GLY A 184 -9.71 2.32 -8.49
N HIS A 185 -9.63 3.03 -7.37
CA HIS A 185 -8.37 3.59 -6.85
C HIS A 185 -7.27 2.54 -6.53
N LYS A 186 -7.62 1.27 -6.27
CA LYS A 186 -6.64 0.17 -6.14
C LYS A 186 -6.12 -0.27 -7.50
N ALA A 187 -6.99 -0.34 -8.50
CA ALA A 187 -6.59 -0.59 -9.89
C ALA A 187 -5.63 0.51 -10.36
N TYR A 188 -5.93 1.78 -10.05
CA TYR A 188 -5.03 2.90 -10.33
C TYR A 188 -3.66 2.73 -9.69
N ALA A 189 -3.61 2.35 -8.41
CA ALA A 189 -2.34 2.18 -7.71
C ALA A 189 -1.46 1.12 -8.39
N ILE A 190 -2.05 -0.04 -8.74
CA ILE A 190 -1.38 -1.09 -9.51
C ILE A 190 -0.95 -0.59 -10.90
N ALA A 191 -1.84 0.08 -11.64
CA ALA A 191 -1.54 0.58 -12.98
C ALA A 191 -0.41 1.62 -13.00
N LYS A 192 -0.39 2.55 -12.04
CA LYS A 192 0.69 3.53 -11.89
C LYS A 192 2.01 2.82 -11.60
N LEU A 193 1.98 1.86 -10.69
CA LEU A 193 3.14 1.09 -10.27
C LEU A 193 3.73 0.27 -11.41
N THR A 194 2.91 -0.45 -12.18
CA THR A 194 3.39 -1.30 -13.29
C THR A 194 3.93 -0.52 -14.48
N LYS A 195 3.71 0.81 -14.55
CA LYS A 195 4.42 1.69 -15.49
C LYS A 195 5.85 2.01 -15.05
N GLU A 196 6.12 1.95 -13.76
CA GLU A 196 7.40 2.33 -13.17
C GLU A 196 8.28 1.11 -12.89
N VAL A 197 7.68 -0.04 -12.56
CA VAL A 197 8.39 -1.27 -12.19
C VAL A 197 7.71 -2.50 -12.78
N GLU A 198 8.48 -3.56 -12.92
CA GLU A 198 7.98 -4.86 -13.32
C GLU A 198 7.53 -5.65 -12.08
N VAL A 199 6.41 -6.36 -12.18
CA VAL A 199 5.88 -7.16 -11.08
C VAL A 199 5.76 -8.60 -11.52
N ILE A 200 6.50 -9.48 -10.85
CA ILE A 200 6.34 -10.93 -10.94
C ILE A 200 5.41 -11.37 -9.83
N LEU A 201 4.35 -12.11 -10.15
CA LEU A 201 3.40 -12.64 -9.18
C LEU A 201 3.55 -14.17 -9.07
N ILE A 202 3.75 -14.66 -7.85
CA ILE A 202 3.65 -16.08 -7.51
C ILE A 202 2.40 -16.25 -6.64
N SER A 203 1.39 -16.92 -7.18
CA SER A 203 0.01 -16.93 -6.67
C SER A 203 -0.79 -18.12 -7.20
N SER A 204 -1.90 -18.44 -6.52
CA SER A 204 -2.96 -19.33 -7.02
C SER A 204 -3.92 -18.63 -7.99
N LEU A 205 -3.79 -17.31 -8.19
CA LEU A 205 -4.56 -16.54 -9.17
C LEU A 205 -4.30 -17.09 -10.60
N PRO A 206 -5.34 -17.33 -11.40
CA PRO A 206 -5.16 -17.74 -12.80
C PRO A 206 -4.24 -16.79 -13.58
N SER A 207 -3.35 -17.35 -14.40
CA SER A 207 -2.31 -16.58 -15.10
C SER A 207 -2.87 -15.50 -16.05
N ASP A 208 -4.03 -15.74 -16.66
CA ASP A 208 -4.76 -14.77 -17.48
C ASP A 208 -5.23 -13.56 -16.64
N LYS A 209 -5.77 -13.81 -15.44
CA LYS A 209 -6.13 -12.74 -14.48
C LYS A 209 -4.91 -12.00 -13.95
N ALA A 210 -3.81 -12.70 -13.66
CA ALA A 210 -2.56 -12.05 -13.27
C ALA A 210 -2.02 -11.11 -14.37
N ARG A 211 -2.12 -11.52 -15.63
CA ARG A 211 -1.71 -10.69 -16.78
C ARG A 211 -2.60 -9.47 -16.98
N LYS A 212 -3.90 -9.55 -16.64
CA LYS A 212 -4.81 -8.39 -16.63
C LYS A 212 -4.40 -7.31 -15.63
N LEU A 213 -3.70 -7.68 -14.56
CA LEU A 213 -3.06 -6.74 -13.62
C LEU A 213 -1.74 -6.14 -14.15
N PHE A 214 -1.35 -6.49 -15.38
CA PHE A 214 -0.04 -6.18 -15.98
C PHE A 214 1.13 -6.83 -15.24
N PHE A 215 0.88 -7.95 -14.57
CA PHE A 215 1.92 -8.74 -13.89
C PHE A 215 2.43 -9.88 -14.76
N ILE A 216 3.61 -10.40 -14.40
CA ILE A 216 4.22 -11.59 -14.99
C ILE A 216 3.97 -12.76 -14.01
N PRO A 217 3.00 -13.65 -14.28
CA PRO A 217 2.79 -14.82 -13.43
C PRO A 217 3.95 -15.80 -13.58
N MET A 218 4.41 -16.34 -12.45
CA MET A 218 5.39 -17.43 -12.37
C MET A 218 4.95 -18.44 -11.32
N GLU A 219 5.36 -19.69 -11.48
CA GLU A 219 4.86 -20.79 -10.62
C GLU A 219 5.54 -20.82 -9.26
N ASN A 220 6.81 -20.40 -9.19
CA ASN A 220 7.61 -20.52 -7.97
C ASN A 220 8.77 -19.52 -7.93
N ILE A 221 9.37 -19.41 -6.74
CA ILE A 221 10.45 -18.47 -6.46
C ILE A 221 11.71 -18.76 -7.29
N SER A 222 11.99 -20.03 -7.60
CA SER A 222 13.16 -20.42 -8.38
C SER A 222 13.08 -19.88 -9.82
N GLN A 223 11.91 -19.97 -10.46
CA GLN A 223 11.67 -19.35 -11.78
C GLN A 223 11.87 -17.83 -11.73
N ALA A 224 11.31 -17.16 -10.72
CA ALA A 224 11.44 -15.72 -10.55
C ALA A 224 12.89 -15.28 -10.31
N LEU A 225 13.64 -16.03 -9.49
CA LEU A 225 15.06 -15.78 -9.23
C LEU A 225 15.90 -15.97 -10.50
N ASN A 226 15.66 -17.02 -11.28
CA ASN A 226 16.36 -17.23 -12.55
C ASN A 226 16.07 -16.10 -13.55
N TYR A 227 14.82 -15.63 -13.61
CA TYR A 227 14.46 -14.50 -14.46
C TYR A 227 15.21 -13.22 -14.07
N VAL A 228 15.21 -12.86 -12.78
CA VAL A 228 15.89 -11.62 -12.34
C VAL A 228 17.42 -11.73 -12.46
N LYS A 229 18.00 -12.92 -12.27
CA LYS A 229 19.43 -13.17 -12.55
C LYS A 229 19.75 -12.95 -14.03
N GLY A 230 18.90 -13.45 -14.94
CA GLY A 230 19.06 -13.21 -16.37
C GLY A 230 18.98 -11.73 -16.74
N LYS A 231 18.17 -10.94 -16.03
CA LYS A 231 17.94 -9.51 -16.29
C LYS A 231 18.99 -8.59 -15.68
N TYR A 232 19.42 -8.85 -14.44
CA TYR A 232 20.28 -7.97 -13.64
C TYR A 232 21.69 -8.53 -13.39
N GLY A 233 21.98 -9.76 -13.81
CA GLY A 233 23.22 -10.49 -13.51
C GLY A 233 23.14 -11.27 -12.19
N GLU A 234 24.13 -12.12 -11.92
CA GLU A 234 24.15 -12.97 -10.71
C GLU A 234 24.33 -12.17 -9.40
N ASP A 235 25.00 -11.01 -9.46
CA ASP A 235 25.35 -10.19 -8.29
C ASP A 235 24.34 -9.05 -8.03
N PHE A 236 23.10 -9.18 -8.53
CA PHE A 236 22.07 -8.17 -8.33
C PHE A 236 21.80 -7.94 -6.83
N GLN A 237 21.52 -6.68 -6.47
CA GLN A 237 21.19 -6.34 -5.10
C GLN A 237 19.68 -6.44 -4.91
N ALA A 238 19.26 -7.04 -3.80
CA ALA A 238 17.86 -7.23 -3.47
C ALA A 238 17.54 -6.95 -2.00
N TYR A 239 16.30 -6.53 -1.76
CA TYR A 239 15.70 -6.59 -0.42
C TYR A 239 14.70 -7.74 -0.34
N ILE A 240 14.58 -8.32 0.85
CA ILE A 240 13.58 -9.33 1.16
C ILE A 240 12.67 -8.76 2.24
N LEU A 241 11.35 -8.76 1.97
CA LEU A 241 10.29 -8.34 2.87
C LEU A 241 9.41 -9.56 3.17
N PRO A 242 9.73 -10.36 4.21
CA PRO A 242 8.94 -11.54 4.56
C PRO A 242 7.50 -11.20 5.00
N SER A 243 7.27 -9.96 5.45
CA SER A 243 5.97 -9.44 5.86
C SER A 243 5.73 -8.05 5.25
N GLY A 244 5.64 -8.01 3.92
CA GLY A 244 5.52 -6.77 3.14
C GLY A 244 4.29 -5.93 3.48
N ASN A 245 3.20 -6.55 3.97
CA ASN A 245 2.02 -5.80 4.42
C ASN A 245 2.27 -4.98 5.70
N ASN A 246 3.26 -5.36 6.50
CA ASN A 246 3.59 -4.69 7.77
C ASN A 246 4.87 -3.85 7.65
N THR A 247 5.86 -4.32 6.91
CA THR A 247 7.17 -3.67 6.81
C THR A 247 7.13 -2.56 5.77
N VAL A 248 7.50 -1.35 6.15
CA VAL A 248 7.57 -0.19 5.26
C VAL A 248 9.03 0.25 5.12
N PRO A 249 9.72 -0.11 4.03
CA PRO A 249 11.04 0.41 3.75
C PRO A 249 11.01 1.93 3.57
N GLN A 250 11.97 2.63 4.14
CA GLN A 250 12.12 4.07 3.97
C GLN A 250 13.58 4.44 3.77
N ILE A 251 13.85 5.25 2.74
CA ILE A 251 15.17 5.85 2.55
C ILE A 251 15.38 6.89 3.64
N ILE A 252 16.47 6.75 4.40
CA ILE A 252 16.91 7.69 5.43
C ILE A 252 18.27 8.29 5.07
#